data_AF-A0A4R8XNX6-F1
#
_entry.id   AF-A0A4R8XNX6-F1
#
_cell.length_a   1.000
_cell.length_b   1.000
_cell.length_c   1.000
_cell.angle_alpha   90.00
_cell.angle_beta   90.00
_cell.angle_gamma   90.00
#
_symmetry.space_group_name_H-M   'P 1'
#
loop_
_entity.id
_entity.type
_entity.pdbx_description
1 polymer ?
#
loop_
_entity_poly.entity_id
_entity_poly.type
_entity_poly.pdbx_seq_one_letter_code
_entity_poly.pdbx_strand_id
1 'polypeptide(L)' 'MDNAVLICNAGHASIETSGWDIDMRDGRPWVRGPLIFDPTQTWRPAGQNRAATPAEKPNWEK' A
#
# COMPACT_ATOMS: atom_id res chain seq x y z
N MET A 1 2.03 5.29 -16.15
CA MET A 1 2.26 5.68 -14.74
C MET A 1 1.62 4.57 -13.95
N ASP A 2 2.42 3.58 -13.58
CA ASP A 2 1.89 2.25 -13.25
C ASP A 2 1.99 1.97 -11.75
N ASN A 3 2.73 2.83 -11.04
CA ASN A 3 2.89 2.82 -9.59
C ASN A 3 2.42 4.15 -8.98
N ALA A 4 1.10 4.28 -8.84
CA ALA A 4 0.47 5.40 -8.16
C ALA A 4 -0.59 4.89 -7.17
N VAL A 5 -0.62 5.47 -5.98
CA VAL A 5 -1.55 5.11 -4.90
C VAL A 5 -2.23 6.37 -4.36
N LEU A 6 -3.51 6.24 -4.02
CA LEU A 6 -4.25 7.29 -3.31
C LEU A 6 -3.98 7.16 -1.81
N ILE A 7 -3.46 8.22 -1.20
CA ILE A 7 -3.19 8.28 0.23
C ILE A 7 -3.93 9.49 0.82
N CYS A 8 -4.33 9.40 2.09
CA CYS A 8 -4.97 10.52 2.78
C CYS A 8 -3.98 11.67 3.02
N ASN A 9 -4.47 12.87 3.30
CA ASN A 9 -3.62 14.04 3.53
C ASN A 9 -2.53 13.82 4.60
N ALA A 10 -2.87 13.16 5.70
CA ALA A 10 -1.91 12.85 6.77
C ALA A 10 -0.79 11.91 6.29
N GLY A 11 -1.13 10.93 5.44
CA GLY A 11 -0.13 10.04 4.84
C GLY A 11 0.71 10.76 3.79
N HIS A 12 0.12 11.62 2.95
CA HIS A 12 0.87 12.47 2.01
C HIS A 12 1.90 13.35 2.72
N ALA A 13 1.52 13.96 3.84
CA ALA A 13 2.41 14.84 4.59
C ALA A 13 3.65 14.13 5.17
N SER A 14 3.61 12.79 5.28
CA SER A 14 4.66 12.02 5.93
C SER A 14 5.28 10.92 5.07
N ILE A 15 4.75 10.62 3.88
CA ILE A 15 5.16 9.44 3.10
C ILE A 15 6.67 9.39 2.88
N GLU A 16 7.26 10.51 2.47
CA GLU A 16 8.71 10.64 2.18
C GLU A 16 9.61 10.47 3.41
N THR A 17 9.08 10.66 4.62
CA THR A 17 9.88 10.62 5.87
C THR A 17 9.48 9.49 6.80
N SER A 18 8.34 8.85 6.55
CA SER A 18 7.77 7.83 7.42
C SER A 18 8.58 6.53 7.45
N GLY A 19 9.44 6.31 6.45
CA GLY A 19 10.20 5.07 6.25
C GLY A 19 9.36 3.90 5.73
N TRP A 20 8.10 4.16 5.34
CA TRP A 20 7.25 3.18 4.67
C TRP A 20 7.51 3.22 3.16
N ASP A 21 7.66 2.06 2.56
CA ASP A 21 7.67 1.93 1.10
C ASP A 21 6.31 1.43 0.60
N ILE A 22 5.91 1.90 -0.58
CA ILE A 22 4.68 1.48 -1.25
C ILE A 22 4.97 1.11 -2.70
N ASP A 23 4.38 0.02 -3.15
CA ASP A 23 4.52 -0.52 -4.50
C ASP A 23 3.17 -1.02 -5.02
N MET A 24 2.80 -0.69 -6.26
CA MET A 24 1.59 -1.20 -6.88
C MET A 24 1.89 -2.48 -7.66
N ARG A 25 1.19 -3.57 -7.33
CA ARG A 25 1.28 -4.86 -8.03
C ARG A 25 -0.11 -5.29 -8.44
N ASP A 26 -0.32 -5.45 -9.74
CA ASP A 26 -1.60 -5.89 -10.31
C ASP A 26 -2.81 -5.08 -9.82
N GLY A 27 -2.63 -3.76 -9.74
CA GLY A 27 -3.66 -2.82 -9.26
C GLY A 27 -3.87 -2.81 -7.74
N ARG A 28 -3.05 -3.54 -6.98
CA ARG A 28 -3.11 -3.59 -5.52
C ARG A 28 -1.86 -2.93 -4.90
N PRO A 29 -2.02 -1.99 -3.96
CA PRO A 29 -0.88 -1.49 -3.20
C PRO A 29 -0.35 -2.56 -2.25
N TRP A 30 0.96 -2.67 -2.22
CA TRP A 30 1.75 -3.42 -1.26
C TRP A 30 2.56 -2.43 -0.44
N VAL A 31 2.72 -2.73 0.84
CA VAL A 31 3.43 -1.87 1.80
C VAL A 31 4.55 -2.65 2.46
N ARG A 32 5.66 -1.97 2.72
CA ARG A 32 6.76 -2.45 3.53
C ARG A 32 7.03 -1.44 4.63
N GLY A 33 7.09 -1.91 5.87
CA GLY A 33 7.22 -1.04 7.03
C GLY A 33 8.67 -0.58 7.28
N PRO A 34 8.87 0.48 8.08
CA PRO A 34 10.20 0.87 8.56
C PRO A 34 10.82 -0.24 9.42
N LEU A 35 12.15 -0.34 9.43
CA LEU A 35 12.87 -1.43 10.10
C LEU A 35 12.50 -1.62 11.58
N ILE A 36 12.20 -0.53 12.30
CA ILE A 36 11.80 -0.57 13.71
C ILE A 36 10.46 -1.28 13.94
N PHE A 37 9.57 -1.28 12.94
CA PHE A 37 8.23 -1.89 13.01
C PHE A 37 8.12 -3.18 12.19
N ASP A 38 8.92 -3.32 11.13
CA ASP A 38 8.98 -4.50 10.27
C ASP A 38 10.44 -4.97 10.11
N PRO A 39 10.99 -5.69 11.10
CA PRO A 39 12.36 -6.22 11.02
C PRO A 39 12.58 -7.15 9.84
N THR A 40 11.50 -7.81 9.38
CA THR A 40 11.53 -8.73 8.24
C THR A 40 11.50 -8.03 6.89
N GLN A 41 11.25 -6.71 6.87
CA GLN A 41 11.19 -5.90 5.64
C GLN A 41 10.34 -6.56 4.54
N THR A 42 9.22 -7.14 4.96
CA THR A 42 8.41 -8.01 4.11
C THR A 42 7.27 -7.21 3.51
N TRP A 43 7.17 -7.24 2.18
CA TRP A 43 6.04 -6.68 1.46
C TRP A 43 4.76 -7.41 1.84
N ARG A 44 3.76 -6.65 2.29
CA ARG A 44 2.43 -7.16 2.60
C ARG A 44 1.40 -6.41 1.77
N PRO A 45 0.32 -7.06 1.32
CA PRO A 45 -0.72 -6.34 0.63
C PRO A 45 -1.35 -5.32 1.58
N ALA A 46 -1.61 -4.12 1.10
CA ALA A 46 -2.33 -3.12 1.89
C ALA A 46 -3.73 -3.63 2.26
N GLY A 47 -4.24 -3.13 3.39
CA GLY A 47 -5.59 -3.40 3.85
C GLY A 47 -6.65 -2.91 2.86
N GLN A 48 -7.83 -3.52 2.89
CA GLN A 48 -8.96 -3.08 2.07
C GLN A 48 -9.47 -1.73 2.59
N ASN A 49 -9.27 -0.66 1.84
CA ASN A 49 -9.94 0.61 2.08
C ASN A 49 -11.40 0.50 1.61
N ARG A 50 -12.35 0.94 2.44
CA ARG A 50 -13.79 0.94 2.09
C ARG A 50 -14.06 1.68 0.78
N ALA A 51 -13.28 2.72 0.48
CA ALA A 51 -13.41 3.51 -0.75
C ALA A 51 -12.91 2.78 -2.02
N ALA A 52 -12.04 1.76 -1.91
CA ALA A 52 -11.66 0.91 -3.02
C ALA A 52 -12.20 -0.51 -2.87
N THR A 53 -13.35 -0.66 -2.19
CA THR A 53 -14.15 -1.87 -2.39
C THR A 53 -14.59 -1.85 -3.85
N PRO A 54 -14.04 -2.73 -4.72
CA PRO A 54 -14.38 -2.65 -6.11
C PRO A 54 -15.83 -3.14 -6.28
N ALA A 55 -16.53 -2.61 -7.28
CA ALA A 55 -17.88 -3.09 -7.62
C ALA A 55 -17.86 -4.59 -8.00
N GLU A 56 -16.71 -5.09 -8.42
CA GLU A 56 -16.44 -6.48 -8.76
C GLU A 56 -15.45 -7.10 -7.77
N LYS A 57 -15.52 -8.42 -7.55
CA LYS A 57 -14.63 -9.08 -6.59
C LYS A 57 -13.18 -8.97 -7.06
N PRO A 58 -12.24 -8.49 -6.23
CA PRO A 58 -10.84 -8.43 -6.62
C PRO A 58 -10.29 -9.84 -6.81
N ASN A 59 -9.44 -10.03 -7.82
CA ASN A 59 -8.78 -11.30 -8.15
C ASN A 59 -7.32 -11.27 -7.70
N TRP A 60 -7.12 -11.33 -6.39
CA TRP A 60 -5.82 -11.18 -5.72
C TRP A 60 -5.07 -12.49 -5.50
N GLU A 61 -5.67 -13.62 -5.92
CA GLU A 61 -5.16 -14.99 -5.71
C GLU A 61 -4.68 -15.64 -7.02
N LYS A 62 -4.51 -14.87 -8.10
CA LYS A 62 -3.98 -15.39 -9.37
C LYS A 62 -2.46 -15.36 -9.43
#